data_AF-A0A0B8NMB7-F1
#
_entry.id   AF-A0A0B8NMB7-F1
#
_cell.length_a   1.000
_cell.length_b   1.000
_cell.length_c   1.000
_cell.angle_alpha   90.00
_cell.angle_beta   90.00
_cell.angle_gamma   90.00
#
_symmetry.space_group_name_H-M   'P 1'
#
loop_
_entity.id
_entity.type
_entity.pdbx_description
1 polymer ?
#
loop_
_entity_poly.entity_id
_entity_poly.type
_entity_poly.pdbx_seq_one_letter_code
_entity_poly.pdbx_strand_id
1 'polypeptide(L)'
;MPLVKGYSLIELTITLSISSLLLLSVSSLLMGLHQQTLSELKRVQLLLQAQQINELIRTEFFRAGFKVSAASSVIPVGIGVSYLGDSGYERLAVHLEDNKLKLCRDSSPSYSSITSVCDEVSNFSMLNDKLISVDAFEVTDVASHAFNLEYELRPKGQSETYRQSLLVVPKGVTRSD
;
A
#
# COMPACT_ATOMS: atom_id res chain seq x y z
N MET A 1 69.47 9.75 14.76
CA MET A 1 68.71 10.54 13.77
C MET A 1 68.14 9.58 12.74
N PRO A 2 66.81 9.44 12.59
CA PRO A 2 66.28 8.56 11.56
C PRO A 2 66.49 9.21 10.19
N LEU A 3 67.11 8.50 9.25
CA LEU A 3 67.20 8.92 7.85
C LEU A 3 65.77 8.98 7.28
N VAL A 4 65.34 10.18 6.92
CA VAL A 4 64.10 10.38 6.15
C VAL A 4 64.37 9.83 4.74
N LYS A 5 63.74 8.70 4.42
CA LYS A 5 63.81 8.08 3.09
C LYS A 5 63.05 9.00 2.12
N GLY A 6 63.76 9.66 1.20
CA GLY A 6 63.14 10.47 0.15
C GLY A 6 62.49 9.56 -0.88
N TYR A 7 61.17 9.70 -1.07
CA TYR A 7 60.44 8.96 -2.10
C TYR A 7 60.79 9.50 -3.48
N SER A 8 61.03 8.59 -4.44
CA SER A 8 61.17 8.98 -5.84
C SER A 8 59.85 9.53 -6.38
N LEU A 9 59.91 10.49 -7.30
CA LEU A 9 58.74 11.08 -7.95
C LEU A 9 57.89 10.01 -8.69
N ILE A 10 58.55 8.93 -9.12
CA ILE A 10 57.90 7.76 -9.74
C ILE A 10 57.17 6.92 -8.68
N GLU A 11 57.76 6.71 -7.50
CA GLU A 11 57.10 5.98 -6.41
C GLU A 11 55.88 6.74 -5.88
N LEU A 12 55.98 8.07 -5.83
CA LEU A 12 54.86 8.93 -5.44
C LEU A 12 53.71 8.89 -6.45
N THR A 13 54.02 8.91 -7.76
CA THR A 13 52.99 8.81 -8.81
C THR A 13 52.33 7.44 -8.83
N ILE A 14 53.09 6.35 -8.66
CA ILE A 14 52.55 4.99 -8.56
C ILE A 14 51.62 4.86 -7.34
N THR A 15 52.07 5.30 -6.16
CA THR A 15 51.25 5.22 -4.93
C THR A 15 49.98 6.07 -5.03
N LEU A 16 50.06 7.25 -5.65
CA LEU A 16 48.90 8.11 -5.89
C LEU A 16 47.90 7.47 -6.88
N SER A 17 48.41 6.80 -7.91
CA SER A 17 47.60 6.08 -8.91
C SER A 17 46.88 4.88 -8.30
N ILE A 18 47.57 4.11 -7.46
CA ILE A 18 46.97 2.97 -6.76
C ILE A 18 45.92 3.46 -5.77
N SER A 19 46.22 4.53 -5.03
CA SER A 19 45.29 5.13 -4.07
C SER A 19 44.03 5.66 -4.75
N SER A 20 44.16 6.32 -5.90
CA SER A 20 43.01 6.84 -6.66
C SER A 20 42.15 5.71 -7.24
N LEU A 21 42.76 4.65 -7.77
CA LEU A 21 42.04 3.46 -8.24
C LEU A 21 41.27 2.77 -7.11
N LEU A 22 41.90 2.62 -5.94
CA LEU A 22 41.24 2.05 -4.77
C LEU A 22 40.07 2.93 -4.31
N LEU A 23 40.25 4.25 -4.25
CA LEU A 23 39.18 5.19 -3.90
C LEU A 23 38.00 5.11 -4.86
N LEU A 24 38.26 5.04 -6.16
CA LEU A 24 37.21 4.87 -7.18
C LEU A 24 36.47 3.55 -6.99
N SER A 25 37.18 2.44 -6.74
CA SER A 25 36.56 1.15 -6.49
C SER A 25 35.65 1.17 -5.25
N VAL A 26 36.12 1.74 -4.14
CA VAL A 26 35.35 1.85 -2.89
C VAL A 26 34.15 2.76 -3.08
N SER A 27 34.31 3.87 -3.80
CA SER A 27 33.21 4.80 -4.09
C SER A 27 32.13 4.14 -4.95
N SER A 28 32.52 3.35 -5.96
CA SER A 28 31.58 2.61 -6.79
C SER A 28 30.82 1.54 -6.01
N LEU A 29 31.50 0.81 -5.11
CA LEU A 29 30.89 -0.17 -4.22
C LEU A 29 29.91 0.49 -3.25
N LEU A 30 30.32 1.61 -2.65
CA LEU A 30 29.47 2.37 -1.73
C LEU A 30 28.22 2.90 -2.43
N MET A 31 28.36 3.42 -3.65
CA MET A 31 27.24 3.92 -4.45
C MET A 31 26.28 2.78 -4.81
N GLY A 32 26.82 1.60 -5.19
CA GLY A 32 26.02 0.41 -5.44
C GLY A 32 25.23 -0.04 -4.21
N LEU A 33 25.88 -0.10 -3.05
CA LEU A 33 25.24 -0.45 -1.78
C LEU A 33 24.15 0.57 -1.40
N HIS A 34 24.41 1.86 -1.60
CA HIS A 34 23.44 2.91 -1.33
C HIS A 34 22.21 2.81 -2.22
N GLN A 35 22.41 2.54 -3.52
CA GLN A 35 21.31 2.39 -4.46
C GLN A 35 20.47 1.14 -4.15
N GLN A 36 21.11 0.04 -3.76
CA GLN A 36 20.40 -1.17 -3.34
C GLN A 36 19.59 -0.93 -2.06
N THR A 37 20.18 -0.31 -1.03
CA THR A 37 19.46 -0.02 0.22
C THR A 37 18.28 0.92 0.02
N LEU A 38 18.41 1.92 -0.85
CA LEU A 38 17.28 2.79 -1.23
C LEU A 38 16.16 2.04 -1.94
N SER A 39 16.51 1.10 -2.83
CA SER A 39 15.51 0.30 -3.54
C SER A 39 14.72 -0.61 -2.59
N GLU A 40 15.42 -1.27 -1.66
CA GLU A 40 14.79 -2.13 -0.64
C GLU A 40 13.92 -1.31 0.32
N LEU A 41 14.37 -0.12 0.73
CA LEU A 41 13.59 0.75 1.60
C LEU A 41 12.28 1.19 0.93
N LYS A 42 12.30 1.52 -0.36
CA LYS A 42 11.08 1.84 -1.13
C LYS A 42 10.14 0.65 -1.20
N ARG A 43 10.68 -0.56 -1.41
CA ARG A 43 9.89 -1.80 -1.44
C ARG A 43 9.23 -2.09 -0.10
N VAL A 44 9.99 -1.98 1.00
CA VAL A 44 9.46 -2.16 2.36
C VAL A 44 8.36 -1.15 2.67
N GLN A 45 8.56 0.12 2.29
CA GLN A 45 7.55 1.15 2.48
C GLN A 45 6.24 0.83 1.74
N LEU A 46 6.33 0.30 0.52
CA LEU A 46 5.15 -0.12 -0.25
C LEU A 46 4.42 -1.29 0.42
N LEU A 47 5.16 -2.31 0.88
CA LEU A 47 4.59 -3.46 1.58
C LEU A 47 3.90 -3.05 2.90
N LEU A 48 4.48 -2.12 3.66
CA LEU A 48 3.88 -1.60 4.87
C LEU A 48 2.56 -0.86 4.58
N GLN A 49 2.49 -0.06 3.52
CA GLN A 49 1.25 0.62 3.12
C GLN A 49 0.18 -0.38 2.66
N ALA A 50 0.55 -1.40 1.88
CA ALA A 50 -0.36 -2.47 1.49
C ALA A 50 -0.92 -3.21 2.72
N GLN A 51 -0.06 -3.51 3.70
CA GLN A 51 -0.48 -4.16 4.94
C GLN A 51 -1.43 -3.29 5.76
N GLN A 52 -1.18 -1.98 5.88
CA GLN A 52 -2.07 -1.05 6.57
C GLN A 52 -3.47 -1.01 5.92
N ILE A 53 -3.52 -1.01 4.59
CA ILE A 53 -4.77 -1.08 3.83
C ILE A 53 -5.48 -2.40 4.11
N ASN A 54 -4.77 -3.52 4.03
CA ASN A 54 -5.34 -4.83 4.27
C ASN A 54 -5.96 -4.94 5.67
N GLU A 55 -5.30 -4.42 6.69
CA GLU A 55 -5.82 -4.41 8.07
C GLU A 55 -7.04 -3.50 8.22
N LEU A 56 -7.02 -2.32 7.58
CA LEU A 56 -8.17 -1.41 7.59
C LEU A 56 -9.39 -2.07 6.93
N ILE A 57 -9.23 -2.62 5.73
CA ILE A 57 -10.30 -3.33 5.02
C ILE A 57 -10.80 -4.51 5.84
N ARG A 58 -9.90 -5.36 6.36
CA ARG A 58 -10.29 -6.51 7.22
C ARG A 58 -11.11 -6.07 8.43
N THR A 59 -10.74 -4.97 9.07
CA THR A 59 -11.44 -4.44 10.24
C THR A 59 -12.87 -4.01 9.90
N GLU A 60 -13.05 -3.34 8.77
CA GLU A 60 -14.38 -2.90 8.32
C GLU A 60 -15.23 -4.10 7.87
N PHE A 61 -14.65 -5.04 7.12
CA PHE A 61 -15.33 -6.28 6.74
C PHE A 61 -15.69 -7.15 7.94
N PHE A 62 -14.88 -7.14 9.01
CA PHE A 62 -15.22 -7.86 10.23
C PHE A 62 -16.54 -7.37 10.84
N ARG A 63 -16.80 -6.06 10.77
CA ARG A 63 -18.03 -5.43 11.29
C ARG A 63 -19.22 -5.57 10.35
N ALA A 64 -18.95 -5.73 9.06
CA ALA A 64 -19.96 -5.85 8.02
C ALA A 64 -21.02 -6.91 8.35
N GLY A 65 -22.29 -6.54 8.18
CA GLY A 65 -23.43 -7.41 8.48
C GLY A 65 -23.93 -7.37 9.92
N PHE A 66 -23.27 -6.62 10.83
CA PHE A 66 -23.75 -6.54 12.21
C PHE A 66 -25.11 -5.83 12.28
N LYS A 67 -26.15 -6.57 12.68
CA LYS A 67 -27.55 -6.13 12.80
C LYS A 67 -28.14 -5.53 11.51
N VAL A 68 -27.64 -5.92 10.35
CA VAL A 68 -28.13 -5.47 9.04
C VAL A 68 -28.25 -6.65 8.08
N SER A 69 -29.26 -6.66 7.22
CA SER A 69 -29.54 -7.76 6.30
C SER A 69 -28.60 -7.79 5.10
N ALA A 70 -28.21 -6.62 4.59
CA ALA A 70 -27.23 -6.49 3.51
C ALA A 70 -25.86 -6.15 4.12
N ALA A 71 -24.97 -7.14 4.21
CA ALA A 71 -23.65 -6.93 4.81
C ALA A 71 -22.65 -6.26 3.84
N SER A 72 -22.74 -6.62 2.56
CA SER A 72 -21.78 -6.20 1.53
C SER A 72 -22.46 -6.17 0.17
N SER A 73 -21.93 -5.35 -0.73
CA SER A 73 -22.33 -5.29 -2.14
C SER A 73 -21.12 -4.96 -2.98
N VAL A 74 -20.97 -5.63 -4.11
CA VAL A 74 -20.06 -5.18 -5.17
C VAL A 74 -20.64 -3.89 -5.76
N ILE A 75 -19.79 -2.89 -5.96
CA ILE A 75 -20.14 -1.61 -6.58
C ILE A 75 -19.23 -1.40 -7.81
N PRO A 76 -19.58 -0.50 -8.74
CA PRO A 76 -18.69 -0.21 -9.86
C PRO A 76 -17.29 0.16 -9.37
N VAL A 77 -16.29 -0.59 -9.84
CA VAL A 77 -14.88 -0.39 -9.50
C VAL A 77 -14.57 -0.52 -7.99
N GLY A 78 -15.36 -1.31 -7.25
CA GLY A 78 -15.07 -1.57 -5.84
C GLY A 78 -16.04 -2.45 -5.07
N ILE A 79 -16.01 -2.32 -3.75
CA ILE A 79 -16.86 -3.05 -2.82
C ILE A 79 -17.33 -2.16 -1.69
N GLY A 80 -18.60 -2.30 -1.33
CA GLY A 80 -19.21 -1.65 -0.18
C GLY A 80 -19.59 -2.64 0.91
N VAL A 81 -19.56 -2.17 2.16
CA VAL A 81 -20.00 -2.87 3.36
C VAL A 81 -20.90 -1.98 4.19
N SER A 82 -21.76 -2.58 5.01
CA SER A 82 -22.55 -1.84 6.00
C SER A 82 -22.76 -2.61 7.28
N TYR A 83 -23.04 -1.87 8.35
CA TYR A 83 -23.35 -2.38 9.66
C TYR A 83 -24.12 -1.33 10.49
N LEU A 84 -24.77 -1.76 11.58
CA LEU A 84 -25.39 -0.85 12.54
C LEU A 84 -24.38 -0.52 13.65
N GLY A 85 -23.84 0.71 13.64
CA GLY A 85 -22.96 1.23 14.67
C GLY A 85 -23.72 1.92 15.80
N ASP A 86 -22.97 2.52 16.73
CA ASP A 86 -23.53 3.27 17.87
C ASP A 86 -24.27 4.54 17.43
N SER A 87 -23.86 5.10 16.29
CA SER A 87 -24.39 6.34 15.71
C SER A 87 -25.54 6.13 14.72
N GLY A 88 -25.89 4.87 14.43
CA GLY A 88 -26.89 4.51 13.42
C GLY A 88 -26.33 3.55 12.37
N TYR A 89 -26.91 3.59 11.18
CA TYR A 89 -26.50 2.76 10.06
C TYR A 89 -25.24 3.33 9.42
N GLU A 90 -24.15 2.58 9.45
CA GLU A 90 -22.85 2.96 8.90
C GLU A 90 -22.59 2.19 7.62
N ARG A 91 -22.06 2.91 6.62
CA ARG A 91 -21.74 2.38 5.31
C ARG A 91 -20.33 2.79 4.93
N LEU A 92 -19.62 1.88 4.27
CA LEU A 92 -18.26 2.12 3.84
C LEU A 92 -18.04 1.48 2.47
N ALA A 93 -17.36 2.20 1.58
CA ALA A 93 -17.04 1.73 0.25
C ALA A 93 -15.55 1.93 -0.03
N VAL A 94 -14.93 0.88 -0.55
CA VAL A 94 -13.57 0.90 -1.08
C VAL A 94 -13.69 0.83 -2.58
N HIS A 95 -13.15 1.81 -3.31
CA HIS A 95 -13.19 1.83 -4.76
C HIS A 95 -11.94 2.47 -5.34
N LEU A 96 -11.67 2.18 -6.62
CA LEU A 96 -10.58 2.79 -7.36
C LEU A 96 -11.10 4.01 -8.13
N GLU A 97 -10.49 5.16 -7.89
CA GLU A 97 -10.77 6.39 -8.62
C GLU A 97 -9.46 7.19 -8.81
N ASP A 98 -9.21 7.70 -10.01
CA ASP A 98 -8.00 8.46 -10.37
C ASP A 98 -6.66 7.74 -10.04
N ASN A 99 -6.59 6.43 -10.24
CA ASN A 99 -5.45 5.58 -9.87
C ASN A 99 -5.14 5.60 -8.37
N LYS A 100 -6.17 5.75 -7.52
CA LYS A 100 -6.07 5.74 -6.06
C LYS A 100 -7.16 4.88 -5.46
N LEU A 101 -6.80 4.13 -4.42
CA LEU A 101 -7.78 3.43 -3.61
C LEU A 101 -8.40 4.44 -2.63
N LYS A 102 -9.68 4.75 -2.85
CA LYS A 102 -10.43 5.69 -2.03
C LYS A 102 -11.38 4.93 -1.10
N LEU A 103 -11.48 5.44 0.11
CA LEU A 103 -12.41 5.00 1.14
C LEU A 103 -13.48 6.08 1.31
N CYS A 104 -14.72 5.74 0.99
CA CYS A 104 -15.89 6.54 1.35
C CYS A 104 -16.49 5.95 2.63
N ARG A 105 -16.89 6.82 3.55
CA ARG A 105 -17.67 6.42 4.71
C ARG A 105 -18.82 7.39 4.88
N ASP A 106 -20.00 6.83 5.09
CA ASP A 106 -21.21 7.57 5.40
C ASP A 106 -21.92 6.94 6.61
N SER A 107 -22.61 7.78 7.39
CA SER A 107 -23.46 7.34 8.49
C SER A 107 -24.83 8.02 8.43
N SER A 108 -25.88 7.21 8.58
CA SER A 108 -27.26 7.68 8.54
C SER A 108 -28.04 7.12 9.73
N PRO A 109 -28.95 7.90 10.34
CA PRO A 109 -29.83 7.39 11.38
C PRO A 109 -30.83 6.32 10.87
N SER A 110 -31.00 6.20 9.55
CA SER A 110 -31.93 5.28 8.90
C SER A 110 -31.25 4.39 7.86
N TYR A 111 -31.83 3.24 7.56
CA TYR A 111 -31.32 2.34 6.52
C TYR A 111 -31.22 3.04 5.17
N SER A 112 -30.09 2.86 4.50
CA SER A 112 -29.79 3.38 3.17
C SER A 112 -28.99 2.34 2.37
N SER A 113 -29.10 2.36 1.04
CA SER A 113 -28.42 1.34 0.22
C SER A 113 -26.89 1.47 0.29
N ILE A 114 -26.16 0.34 0.30
CA ILE A 114 -24.69 0.32 0.23
C ILE A 114 -24.16 0.94 -1.08
N THR A 115 -24.99 0.97 -2.13
CA THR A 115 -24.59 1.46 -3.45
C THR A 115 -24.50 2.98 -3.58
N SER A 116 -25.02 3.76 -2.62
CA SER A 116 -25.04 5.24 -2.67
C SER A 116 -24.07 5.92 -1.69
N VAL A 117 -23.01 5.21 -1.28
CA VAL A 117 -22.10 5.64 -0.19
C VAL A 117 -21.09 6.71 -0.62
N CYS A 118 -20.80 6.83 -1.92
CA CYS A 118 -19.77 7.75 -2.43
C CYS A 118 -20.34 8.99 -3.14
N ASP A 119 -21.67 9.14 -3.22
CA ASP A 119 -22.28 10.30 -3.88
C ASP A 119 -22.22 11.56 -3.00
N GLU A 120 -22.14 11.38 -1.68
CA GLU A 120 -22.16 12.45 -0.70
C GLU A 120 -21.10 12.20 0.40
N VAL A 121 -19.98 12.95 0.33
CA VAL A 121 -19.07 13.27 1.45
C VAL A 121 -17.96 12.24 1.83
N SER A 122 -16.73 12.77 1.94
CA SER A 122 -15.48 12.17 2.47
C SER A 122 -14.79 11.08 1.64
N ASN A 123 -14.14 11.49 0.56
CA ASN A 123 -13.19 10.66 -0.18
C ASN A 123 -11.81 10.72 0.50
N PHE A 124 -11.46 9.70 1.29
CA PHE A 124 -10.11 9.58 1.85
C PHE A 124 -9.28 8.64 0.97
N SER A 125 -8.15 9.13 0.44
CA SER A 125 -7.17 8.24 -0.18
C SER A 125 -6.52 7.39 0.90
N MET A 126 -6.56 6.06 0.73
CA MET A 126 -5.94 5.11 1.66
C MET A 126 -4.41 5.04 1.48
N LEU A 127 -3.90 5.62 0.39
CA LEU A 127 -2.50 5.58 0.00
C LEU A 127 -1.86 6.96 0.06
N ASN A 128 -0.53 6.98 0.21
CA ASN A 128 0.21 8.21 -0.01
C ASN A 128 0.29 8.49 -1.52
N ASP A 129 -0.64 9.31 -2.00
CA ASP A 129 -0.79 9.74 -3.40
C ASP A 129 0.49 10.33 -4.02
N LYS A 130 1.44 10.79 -3.19
CA LYS A 130 2.72 11.32 -3.69
C LYS A 130 3.70 10.23 -4.06
N LEU A 131 3.53 9.02 -3.53
CA LEU A 131 4.50 7.93 -3.62
C LEU A 131 3.98 6.72 -4.38
N ILE A 132 2.68 6.43 -4.30
CA ILE A 132 2.08 5.21 -4.84
C ILE A 132 0.86 5.55 -5.70
N SER A 133 0.69 4.84 -6.82
CA SER A 133 -0.53 4.78 -7.60
C SER A 133 -1.07 3.35 -7.60
N VAL A 134 -2.39 3.21 -7.80
CA VAL A 134 -3.06 1.93 -7.97
C VAL A 134 -3.48 1.82 -9.42
N ASP A 135 -3.05 0.77 -10.10
CA ASP A 135 -3.32 0.58 -11.53
C ASP A 135 -4.59 -0.19 -11.79
N ALA A 136 -4.88 -1.16 -10.92
CA ALA A 136 -6.03 -2.03 -11.01
C ALA A 136 -6.56 -2.33 -9.61
N PHE A 137 -7.88 -2.47 -9.51
CA PHE A 137 -8.58 -2.97 -8.34
C PHE A 137 -9.74 -3.84 -8.81
N GLU A 138 -9.68 -5.12 -8.48
CA GLU A 138 -10.66 -6.11 -8.88
C GLU A 138 -11.27 -6.76 -7.64
N VAL A 139 -12.58 -6.97 -7.68
CA VAL A 139 -13.35 -7.61 -6.62
C VAL A 139 -13.97 -8.86 -7.22
N THR A 140 -13.58 -10.02 -6.70
CA THR A 140 -14.09 -11.32 -7.15
C THR A 140 -14.85 -11.99 -6.02
N ASP A 141 -16.03 -12.52 -6.32
CA ASP A 141 -16.80 -13.34 -5.38
C ASP A 141 -16.24 -14.78 -5.43
N VAL A 142 -15.85 -15.31 -4.27
CA VAL A 142 -15.17 -16.61 -4.14
C VAL A 142 -16.13 -17.69 -3.61
N ALA A 143 -16.99 -17.33 -2.66
CA ALA A 143 -17.96 -18.21 -2.01
C ALA A 143 -19.05 -17.33 -1.38
N SER A 144 -20.20 -17.90 -0.97
CA SER A 144 -21.30 -17.13 -0.37
C SER A 144 -20.83 -16.15 0.72
N HIS A 145 -20.76 -14.86 0.36
CA HIS A 145 -20.26 -13.75 1.18
C HIS A 145 -18.74 -13.71 1.43
N ALA A 146 -17.89 -14.33 0.60
CA ALA A 146 -16.44 -14.20 0.67
C ALA A 146 -15.92 -13.53 -0.60
N PHE A 147 -15.14 -12.46 -0.45
CA PHE A 147 -14.63 -11.68 -1.57
C PHE A 147 -13.11 -11.72 -1.59
N ASN A 148 -12.53 -11.88 -2.77
CA ASN A 148 -11.12 -11.68 -3.01
C ASN A 148 -10.93 -10.30 -3.67
N LEU A 149 -10.19 -9.45 -2.98
CA LEU A 149 -9.85 -8.10 -3.37
C LEU A 149 -8.43 -8.09 -3.89
N GLU A 150 -8.27 -7.83 -5.19
CA GLU A 150 -6.97 -7.80 -5.82
C GLU A 150 -6.66 -6.37 -6.27
N TYR A 151 -5.47 -5.88 -5.95
CA TYR A 151 -5.04 -4.57 -6.37
C TYR A 151 -3.57 -4.56 -6.80
N GLU A 152 -3.26 -3.70 -7.76
CA GLU A 152 -1.91 -3.51 -8.28
C GLU A 152 -1.37 -2.14 -7.85
N LEU A 153 -0.31 -2.16 -7.04
CA LEU A 153 0.38 -0.96 -6.58
C LEU A 153 1.59 -0.67 -7.46
N ARG A 154 1.79 0.59 -7.81
CA ARG A 154 2.98 1.07 -8.53
C ARG A 154 3.62 2.23 -7.79
N PRO A 155 4.92 2.15 -7.44
CA PRO A 155 5.68 3.31 -7.00
C PRO A 155 5.74 4.36 -8.11
N LYS A 156 5.46 5.62 -7.79
CA LYS A 156 5.56 6.70 -8.77
C LYS A 156 6.99 6.82 -9.31
N GLY A 157 7.12 6.81 -10.64
CA GLY A 157 8.40 6.86 -11.34
C GLY A 157 9.08 5.50 -11.54
N GLN A 158 8.41 4.40 -11.22
CA GLN A 158 8.87 3.05 -11.54
C GLN A 158 7.86 2.34 -12.46
N SER A 159 8.36 1.39 -13.27
CA SER A 159 7.53 0.59 -14.18
C SER A 159 7.02 -0.70 -13.53
N GLU A 160 7.65 -1.14 -12.44
CA GLU A 160 7.27 -2.37 -11.75
C GLU A 160 5.97 -2.19 -10.98
N THR A 161 5.05 -3.13 -11.17
CA THR A 161 3.80 -3.23 -10.43
C THR A 161 3.89 -4.35 -9.40
N TYR A 162 3.22 -4.13 -8.28
CA TYR A 162 3.17 -5.04 -7.14
C TYR A 162 1.72 -5.45 -6.93
N ARG A 163 1.40 -6.70 -7.25
CA ARG A 163 0.07 -7.25 -7.04
C ARG A 163 -0.10 -7.69 -5.60
N GLN A 164 -1.27 -7.40 -5.04
CA GLN A 164 -1.71 -7.86 -3.73
C GLN A 164 -3.09 -8.50 -3.88
N SER A 165 -3.33 -9.54 -3.09
CA SER A 165 -4.62 -10.22 -3.00
C SER A 165 -5.00 -10.31 -1.52
N LEU A 166 -6.26 -10.00 -1.24
CA LEU A 166 -6.83 -10.00 0.10
C LEU A 166 -8.19 -10.71 0.07
N LEU A 167 -8.25 -11.87 0.72
CA LEU A 167 -9.51 -12.54 1.01
C LEU A 167 -10.18 -11.91 2.24
N VAL A 168 -11.44 -11.50 2.08
CA VAL A 168 -12.28 -10.93 3.14
C VAL A 168 -13.61 -11.67 3.27
N VAL A 169 -14.08 -11.81 4.51
CA VAL A 169 -15.36 -12.47 4.83
C VAL A 169 -16.10 -11.60 5.86
N PRO A 170 -17.29 -11.07 5.56
CA PRO A 170 -18.17 -10.40 6.51
C PRO A 170 -18.55 -11.32 7.67
N LYS A 171 -18.08 -11.01 8.88
CA LYS A 171 -18.38 -11.83 10.06
C LYS A 171 -19.71 -11.49 10.74
N GLY A 172 -20.20 -10.27 10.61
CA GLY A 172 -21.48 -9.86 11.22
C GLY A 172 -22.67 -10.70 10.77
N VAL A 173 -22.59 -11.31 9.57
CA VAL A 173 -23.60 -12.23 9.02
C VAL A 173 -23.70 -13.54 9.80
N THR A 174 -22.61 -13.99 10.43
CA THR A 174 -22.56 -15.23 11.21
C THR A 174 -22.91 -15.06 12.68
N ARG A 175 -23.13 -13.82 13.14
CA ARG A 175 -23.26 -13.47 14.56
C ARG A 175 -24.69 -13.12 14.96
N SER A 176 -25.66 -13.80 14.33
CA SER A 176 -27.08 -13.71 14.66
C SER A 176 -27.38 -14.56 15.90
N ASP A 177 -27.00 -14.06 17.08
CA ASP A 177 -27.55 -14.50 18.37
C ASP A 177 -28.51 -13.42 18.92
#